data_AF-A0A6A5E5C7-F1
#
_entry.id   AF-A0A6A5E5C7-F1
#
_cell.length_a   1.000
_cell.length_b   1.000
_cell.length_c   1.000
_cell.angle_alpha   90.00
_cell.angle_beta   90.00
_cell.angle_gamma   90.00
#
_symmetry.space_group_name_H-M   'P 1'
#
loop_
_entity.id
_entity.type
_entity.pdbx_description
1 polymer ?
#
loop_
_entity_poly.entity_id
_entity_poly.type
_entity_poly.pdbx_seq_one_letter_code
_entity_poly.pdbx_strand_id
1 'polypeptide(L)'
;MERGLILLVAALGVYVASGVQGTSYLSFSNNTQVNISQNGCGYTKLCVRTPGNCDPTGNTSCMFASVIASTPLAPNGSAMSFQLSGDSVGYIALGLTVNASQGTTMLFICAQNSSNNGSFFFQTVDQNNTNGALTPAERVTTEIWGIVNGNVIKCSFSVPNMISTTFSILLGTGNITNNGPSPFNVFLNSGLLNLTNPASNVPTTAPPVVNPTVTNPASNVPTKAPPVVNPTVASSTVANTTMANTTMANTTMANTTVASTTVARTTVANSIGAAQPHAVLLLLSVLTLSVMLRA
;
A
#
# COMPACT_ATOMS: atom_id res chain seq x y z
N MET A 1 -59.76 1.31 -28.24
CA MET A 1 -59.00 2.09 -27.24
C MET A 1 -58.36 1.11 -26.28
N GLU A 2 -57.18 0.61 -26.60
CA GLU A 2 -56.42 -0.28 -25.71
C GLU A 2 -55.16 0.47 -25.26
N ARG A 3 -55.07 0.70 -23.95
CA ARG A 3 -54.01 1.47 -23.32
C ARG A 3 -52.80 0.56 -23.12
N GLY A 4 -51.71 0.84 -23.84
CA GLY A 4 -50.42 0.23 -23.61
C GLY A 4 -49.85 0.64 -22.25
N LEU A 5 -49.47 -0.35 -21.44
CA LEU A 5 -48.74 -0.16 -20.20
C LEU A 5 -47.31 -0.67 -20.43
N ILE A 6 -46.39 0.24 -20.75
CA ILE A 6 -44.96 -0.08 -20.86
C ILE A 6 -44.35 0.02 -19.45
N LEU A 7 -44.05 -1.12 -18.85
CA LEU A 7 -43.28 -1.21 -17.61
C LEU A 7 -41.79 -1.05 -17.92
N LEU A 8 -41.23 0.12 -17.59
CA LEU A 8 -39.78 0.35 -17.57
C LEU A 8 -39.20 -0.22 -16.27
N VAL A 9 -38.61 -1.41 -16.35
CA VAL A 9 -37.83 -1.98 -15.24
C VAL A 9 -36.42 -1.41 -15.33
N ALA A 10 -36.10 -0.44 -14.46
CA ALA A 10 -34.74 0.04 -14.26
C ALA A 10 -33.96 -1.01 -13.45
N ALA A 11 -33.13 -1.80 -14.13
CA ALA A 11 -32.20 -2.72 -13.48
C ALA A 11 -31.03 -1.92 -12.89
N LEU A 12 -31.08 -1.65 -11.58
CA LEU A 12 -29.93 -1.20 -10.80
C LEU A 12 -28.94 -2.37 -10.70
N GLY A 13 -27.95 -2.39 -11.59
CA GLY A 13 -26.82 -3.30 -11.50
C GLY A 13 -25.97 -2.95 -10.27
N VAL A 14 -26.11 -3.73 -9.19
CA VAL A 14 -25.17 -3.68 -8.07
C VAL A 14 -23.88 -4.32 -8.54
N TYR A 15 -22.89 -3.48 -8.88
CA TYR A 15 -21.55 -3.93 -9.22
C TYR A 15 -20.85 -4.35 -7.92
N VAL A 16 -21.01 -5.61 -7.54
CA VAL A 16 -20.12 -6.23 -6.56
C VAL A 16 -18.76 -6.35 -7.21
N ALA A 17 -17.76 -5.60 -6.72
CA ALA A 17 -16.39 -5.79 -7.14
C ALA A 17 -16.01 -7.24 -6.81
N SER A 18 -15.89 -8.08 -7.82
CA SER A 18 -15.47 -9.47 -7.68
C SER A 18 -14.01 -9.47 -7.22
N GLY A 19 -13.79 -9.60 -5.91
CA GLY A 19 -12.48 -9.92 -5.36
C GLY A 19 -11.99 -11.24 -5.97
N VAL A 20 -10.76 -11.24 -6.47
CA VAL A 20 -10.17 -12.42 -7.09
C VAL A 20 -9.41 -13.20 -6.01
N GLN A 21 -9.55 -14.52 -6.02
CA GLN A 21 -8.85 -15.41 -5.08
C GLN A 21 -7.40 -15.62 -5.57
N GLY A 22 -6.42 -15.25 -4.74
CA GLY A 22 -4.99 -15.11 -5.11
C GLY A 22 -4.13 -16.38 -5.22
N THR A 23 -4.70 -17.59 -5.24
CA THR A 23 -3.90 -18.83 -5.49
C THR A 23 -3.44 -18.98 -6.92
N SER A 24 -4.20 -18.42 -7.86
CA SER A 24 -3.90 -18.51 -9.28
C SER A 24 -2.96 -17.39 -9.71
N TYR A 25 -2.09 -17.69 -10.68
CA TYR A 25 -1.25 -16.69 -11.33
C TYR A 25 -2.14 -15.66 -12.03
N LEU A 26 -2.33 -14.50 -11.39
CA LEU A 26 -3.14 -13.42 -11.98
C LEU A 26 -2.25 -12.62 -12.92
N SER A 27 -2.33 -12.93 -14.22
CA SER A 27 -1.59 -12.21 -15.26
C SER A 27 -2.43 -11.04 -15.76
N PHE A 28 -1.81 -9.87 -15.84
CA PHE A 28 -2.43 -8.67 -16.41
C PHE A 28 -1.62 -8.19 -17.62
N SER A 29 -2.27 -7.54 -18.59
CA SER A 29 -1.57 -6.88 -19.68
C SER A 29 -0.72 -5.74 -19.13
N ASN A 30 0.54 -5.62 -19.58
CA ASN A 30 1.57 -4.72 -19.05
C ASN A 30 1.34 -3.25 -19.47
N ASN A 31 0.13 -2.72 -19.28
CA ASN A 31 -0.27 -1.41 -19.82
C ASN A 31 -1.14 -0.58 -18.87
N THR A 32 -0.97 -0.76 -17.57
CA THR A 32 -1.69 0.03 -16.56
C THR A 32 -0.68 0.82 -15.75
N GLN A 33 -0.78 2.16 -15.81
CA GLN A 33 0.19 3.04 -15.19
C GLN A 33 0.04 3.00 -13.66
N VAL A 34 1.02 2.41 -12.97
CA VAL A 34 1.13 2.48 -11.51
C VAL A 34 2.18 3.53 -11.15
N ASN A 35 1.74 4.67 -10.61
CA ASN A 35 2.65 5.72 -10.17
C ASN A 35 2.90 5.61 -8.66
N ILE A 36 4.11 5.19 -8.28
CA ILE A 36 4.51 5.01 -6.88
C ILE A 36 5.51 6.11 -6.51
N SER A 37 5.18 6.88 -5.48
CA SER A 37 6.01 7.96 -4.97
C SER A 37 6.00 8.02 -3.44
N GLN A 38 6.90 8.83 -2.87
CA GLN A 38 6.97 9.09 -1.43
C GLN A 38 5.98 10.14 -0.94
N ASN A 39 5.18 10.72 -1.84
CA ASN A 39 4.25 11.76 -1.45
C ASN A 39 3.25 11.23 -0.42
N GLY A 40 3.13 11.94 0.71
CA GLY A 40 2.24 11.57 1.82
C GLY A 40 2.82 10.58 2.83
N CYS A 41 4.07 10.11 2.67
CA CYS A 41 4.71 9.26 3.68
C CYS A 41 4.79 9.96 5.04
N GLY A 42 4.35 9.30 6.10
CA GLY A 42 4.33 9.86 7.46
C GLY A 42 3.06 10.66 7.80
N TYR A 43 2.24 11.00 6.81
CA TYR A 43 1.06 11.85 6.99
C TYR A 43 -0.23 11.15 6.54
N THR A 44 -0.27 10.71 5.27
CA THR A 44 -1.45 10.05 4.68
C THR A 44 -1.22 8.56 4.43
N LYS A 45 0.04 8.12 4.38
CA LYS A 45 0.41 6.71 4.24
C LYS A 45 1.66 6.36 5.04
N LEU A 46 1.71 5.14 5.55
CA LEU A 46 2.91 4.58 6.15
C LEU A 46 3.85 4.11 5.04
N CYS A 47 5.15 4.39 5.14
CA CYS A 47 6.11 4.00 4.11
C CYS A 47 7.35 3.36 4.72
N VAL A 48 7.82 2.27 4.12
CA VAL A 48 9.09 1.62 4.44
C VAL A 48 9.93 1.50 3.18
N ARG A 49 11.25 1.62 3.31
CA ARG A 49 12.16 1.60 2.17
C ARG A 49 13.58 1.18 2.53
N THR A 50 14.26 0.56 1.59
CA THR A 50 15.69 0.28 1.66
C THR A 50 16.33 0.40 0.28
N PRO A 51 17.52 1.02 0.15
CA PRO A 51 18.29 1.73 1.19
C PRO A 51 17.55 2.97 1.75
N GLY A 52 17.93 3.40 2.95
CA GLY A 52 17.43 4.66 3.51
C GLY A 52 17.76 5.82 2.56
N ASN A 53 16.78 6.66 2.22
CA ASN A 53 16.89 7.76 1.26
C ASN A 53 16.72 7.43 -0.23
N CYS A 54 16.44 6.18 -0.61
CA CYS A 54 16.12 5.86 -2.01
C CYS A 54 14.77 6.44 -2.46
N ASP A 55 14.58 6.72 -3.75
CA ASP A 55 13.34 7.24 -4.35
C ASP A 55 12.68 6.20 -5.29
N PRO A 56 11.42 5.78 -5.05
CA PRO A 56 10.69 4.82 -5.88
C PRO A 56 10.18 5.39 -7.22
N THR A 57 10.21 6.71 -7.41
CA THR A 57 9.81 7.32 -8.69
C THR A 57 10.89 7.17 -9.76
N GLY A 58 12.16 7.08 -9.34
CA GLY A 58 13.30 6.87 -10.22
C GLY A 58 13.41 5.42 -10.75
N ASN A 59 14.46 5.18 -11.54
CA ASN A 59 14.79 3.87 -12.13
C ASN A 59 15.88 3.12 -11.34
N THR A 60 15.98 3.36 -10.03
CA THR A 60 17.07 2.83 -9.19
C THR A 60 16.59 1.66 -8.33
N SER A 61 17.52 0.93 -7.70
CA SER A 61 17.31 -0.29 -6.87
C SER A 61 16.56 -0.04 -5.55
N CYS A 62 15.61 0.90 -5.51
CA CYS A 62 14.84 1.27 -4.33
C CYS A 62 13.76 0.24 -4.05
N MET A 63 13.93 -0.52 -2.97
CA MET A 63 12.87 -1.39 -2.47
C MET A 63 11.98 -0.56 -1.56
N PHE A 64 10.75 -0.28 -2.01
CA PHE A 64 9.83 0.63 -1.36
C PHE A 64 8.46 -0.01 -1.23
N ALA A 65 7.85 0.15 -0.05
CA ALA A 65 6.43 -0.08 0.11
C ALA A 65 5.75 1.06 0.84
N SER A 66 4.48 1.29 0.51
CA SER A 66 3.59 2.11 1.31
C SER A 66 2.25 1.45 1.53
N VAL A 67 1.62 1.75 2.65
CA VAL A 67 0.27 1.28 2.99
C VAL A 67 -0.61 2.44 3.41
N ILE A 68 -1.84 2.42 2.89
CA ILE A 68 -2.96 3.23 3.36
C ILE A 68 -3.97 2.24 3.93
N ALA A 69 -4.32 2.38 5.20
CA ALA A 69 -5.37 1.60 5.81
C ALA A 69 -6.66 2.44 5.90
N SER A 70 -7.78 1.86 5.52
CA SER A 70 -9.09 2.45 5.76
C SER A 70 -9.42 2.42 7.24
N THR A 71 -10.36 3.28 7.65
CA THR A 71 -10.98 3.15 8.96
C THR A 71 -11.60 1.76 9.11
N PRO A 72 -11.39 1.06 10.24
CA PRO A 72 -11.98 -0.24 10.45
C PRO A 72 -13.52 -0.13 10.48
N LEU A 73 -14.21 -1.01 9.76
CA LEU A 73 -15.66 -1.10 9.79
C LEU A 73 -16.08 -2.47 10.31
N ALA A 74 -16.53 -2.54 11.55
CA ALA A 74 -16.99 -3.80 12.15
C ALA A 74 -18.21 -4.37 11.38
N PRO A 75 -18.29 -5.69 11.13
CA PRO A 75 -17.35 -6.75 11.54
C PRO A 75 -16.19 -7.01 10.54
N ASN A 76 -16.10 -6.21 9.48
CA ASN A 76 -15.29 -6.44 8.28
C ASN A 76 -13.86 -5.88 8.37
N GLY A 77 -13.33 -5.53 9.55
CA GLY A 77 -11.94 -5.05 9.69
C GLY A 77 -11.59 -3.79 8.88
N SER A 78 -10.30 -3.62 8.56
CA SER A 78 -9.77 -2.54 7.71
C SER A 78 -9.40 -3.07 6.33
N ALA A 79 -9.65 -2.28 5.29
CA ALA A 79 -9.02 -2.49 3.98
C ALA A 79 -7.62 -1.85 3.99
N MET A 80 -6.64 -2.55 3.43
CA MET A 80 -5.26 -2.04 3.33
C MET A 80 -4.82 -2.00 1.87
N SER A 81 -4.58 -0.80 1.36
CA SER A 81 -4.07 -0.57 0.02
C SER A 81 -2.56 -0.43 0.07
N PHE A 82 -1.86 -1.32 -0.62
CA PHE A 82 -0.41 -1.38 -0.70
C PHE A 82 0.08 -0.87 -2.05
N GLN A 83 1.24 -0.22 -2.03
CA GLN A 83 2.05 0.07 -3.20
C GLN A 83 3.43 -0.51 -2.95
N LEU A 84 4.01 -1.19 -3.93
CA LEU A 84 5.29 -1.86 -3.84
C LEU A 84 6.11 -1.60 -5.12
N SER A 85 7.36 -1.20 -4.94
CA SER A 85 8.32 -0.95 -6.02
C SER A 85 9.66 -1.59 -5.67
N GLY A 86 10.33 -2.16 -6.67
CA GLY A 86 11.67 -2.72 -6.50
C GLY A 86 12.28 -3.16 -7.82
N ASP A 87 13.56 -3.55 -7.75
CA ASP A 87 14.34 -4.04 -8.88
C ASP A 87 14.58 -5.55 -8.69
N SER A 88 14.08 -6.38 -9.61
CA SER A 88 14.23 -7.83 -9.57
C SER A 88 14.04 -8.45 -10.96
N VAL A 89 14.85 -9.48 -11.26
CA VAL A 89 14.66 -10.29 -12.48
C VAL A 89 13.57 -11.36 -12.34
N GLY A 90 13.10 -11.62 -11.12
CA GLY A 90 12.05 -12.60 -10.82
C GLY A 90 10.85 -11.92 -10.17
N TYR A 91 10.87 -11.79 -8.85
CA TYR A 91 9.79 -11.14 -8.11
C TYR A 91 10.30 -10.21 -7.02
N ILE A 92 9.44 -9.27 -6.65
CA ILE A 92 9.50 -8.50 -5.41
C ILE A 92 8.30 -8.89 -4.55
N ALA A 93 8.45 -8.85 -3.22
CA ALA A 93 7.34 -9.17 -2.35
C ALA A 93 7.26 -8.28 -1.11
N LEU A 94 6.02 -8.08 -0.67
CA LEU A 94 5.68 -7.49 0.62
C LEU A 94 5.22 -8.62 1.53
N GLY A 95 5.90 -8.78 2.66
CA GLY A 95 5.56 -9.72 3.71
C GLY A 95 4.92 -9.03 4.90
N LEU A 96 3.83 -9.60 5.41
CA LEU A 96 3.24 -9.21 6.68
C LEU A 96 3.38 -10.35 7.69
N THR A 97 3.98 -10.05 8.84
CA THR A 97 4.13 -11.04 9.92
C THR A 97 4.09 -10.39 11.29
N VAL A 98 3.63 -11.13 12.29
CA VAL A 98 3.72 -10.72 13.70
C VAL A 98 5.10 -11.04 14.30
N ASN A 99 5.84 -11.99 13.72
CA ASN A 99 7.17 -12.37 14.17
C ASN A 99 7.95 -12.97 13.01
N ALA A 100 9.01 -12.31 12.54
CA ALA A 100 9.79 -12.80 11.40
C ALA A 100 10.64 -14.06 11.68
N SER A 101 10.81 -14.46 12.95
CA SER A 101 11.60 -15.63 13.35
C SER A 101 10.76 -16.89 13.59
N GLN A 102 9.43 -16.76 13.70
CA GLN A 102 8.52 -17.87 14.04
C GLN A 102 7.18 -17.72 13.33
N GLY A 103 6.44 -18.80 13.18
CA GLY A 103 5.10 -18.78 12.57
C GLY A 103 5.15 -18.56 11.05
N THR A 104 4.21 -17.76 10.55
CA THR A 104 3.99 -17.57 9.12
C THR A 104 4.08 -16.10 8.72
N THR A 105 4.67 -15.83 7.56
CA THR A 105 4.62 -14.54 6.87
C THR A 105 3.68 -14.63 5.69
N MET A 106 2.71 -13.72 5.62
CA MET A 106 1.85 -13.56 4.46
C MET A 106 2.62 -12.78 3.40
N LEU A 107 2.95 -13.42 2.27
CA LEU A 107 3.65 -12.78 1.16
C LEU A 107 2.68 -12.42 0.04
N PHE A 108 2.79 -11.17 -0.40
CA PHE A 108 2.15 -10.64 -1.60
C PHE A 108 3.23 -10.42 -2.65
N ILE A 109 3.22 -11.26 -3.69
CA ILE A 109 4.26 -11.36 -4.71
C ILE A 109 3.83 -10.59 -5.95
N CYS A 110 4.69 -9.68 -6.39
CA CYS A 110 4.61 -9.00 -7.68
C CYS A 110 5.80 -9.42 -8.52
N ALA A 111 5.54 -10.04 -9.66
CA ALA A 111 6.54 -10.78 -10.38
C ALA A 111 6.47 -10.53 -11.88
N GLN A 112 7.57 -10.85 -12.55
CA GLN A 112 7.69 -10.82 -14.00
C GLN A 112 7.99 -12.22 -14.53
N ASN A 113 7.36 -12.58 -15.65
CA ASN A 113 7.53 -13.89 -16.28
C ASN A 113 8.88 -14.04 -17.04
N SER A 114 9.64 -12.96 -17.20
CA SER A 114 10.92 -12.95 -17.93
C SER A 114 11.71 -11.67 -17.64
N SER A 115 13.03 -11.73 -17.73
CA SER A 115 13.95 -10.60 -17.50
C SER A 115 14.00 -9.58 -18.64
N ASN A 116 13.36 -9.82 -19.78
CA ASN A 116 13.34 -8.92 -20.93
C ASN A 116 11.89 -8.66 -21.41
N ASN A 117 11.20 -7.70 -20.79
CA ASN A 117 9.78 -7.40 -21.02
C ASN A 117 8.83 -8.54 -20.58
N GLY A 118 9.09 -9.13 -19.41
CA GLY A 118 8.19 -10.12 -18.81
C GLY A 118 6.80 -9.55 -18.56
N SER A 119 5.78 -10.39 -18.73
CA SER A 119 4.42 -10.04 -18.33
C SER A 119 4.33 -9.97 -16.80
N PHE A 120 3.63 -8.95 -16.30
CA PHE A 120 3.35 -8.81 -14.88
C PHE A 120 2.38 -9.90 -14.42
N PHE A 121 2.63 -10.43 -13.23
CA PHE A 121 1.67 -11.23 -12.50
C PHE A 121 1.73 -11.02 -11.00
N PHE A 122 0.63 -11.39 -10.36
CA PHE A 122 0.45 -11.33 -8.92
C PHE A 122 0.10 -12.69 -8.34
N GLN A 123 0.62 -12.99 -7.15
CA GLN A 123 0.29 -14.19 -6.39
C GLN A 123 0.40 -13.93 -4.89
N THR A 124 -0.38 -14.67 -4.10
CA THR A 124 -0.21 -14.71 -2.64
C THR A 124 0.27 -16.07 -2.17
N VAL A 125 1.27 -16.07 -1.28
CA VAL A 125 1.81 -17.28 -0.67
C VAL A 125 2.02 -17.07 0.82
N ASP A 126 2.10 -18.16 1.56
CA ASP A 126 2.54 -18.19 2.94
C ASP A 126 3.96 -18.71 3.01
N GLN A 127 4.80 -17.98 3.74
CA GLN A 127 6.14 -18.44 4.10
C GLN A 127 6.14 -18.95 5.52
N ASN A 128 6.64 -20.16 5.72
CA ASN A 128 6.99 -20.64 7.05
C ASN A 128 8.32 -19.99 7.48
N ASN A 129 8.29 -19.23 8.58
CA ASN A 129 9.43 -18.44 9.03
C ASN A 129 10.59 -19.28 9.58
N THR A 130 10.34 -20.55 9.93
CA THR A 130 11.36 -21.46 10.48
C THR A 130 12.21 -22.11 9.40
N ASN A 131 11.61 -22.50 8.26
CA ASN A 131 12.30 -23.25 7.21
C ASN A 131 12.29 -22.57 5.83
N GLY A 132 11.62 -21.42 5.70
CA GLY A 132 11.53 -20.65 4.45
C GLY A 132 10.66 -21.29 3.37
N ALA A 133 9.94 -22.38 3.68
CA ALA A 133 9.07 -23.05 2.73
C ALA A 133 7.90 -22.14 2.33
N LEU A 134 7.60 -22.09 1.04
CA LEU A 134 6.50 -21.32 0.48
C LEU A 134 5.33 -22.24 0.12
N THR A 135 4.13 -21.90 0.58
CA THR A 135 2.89 -22.60 0.27
C THR A 135 1.90 -21.63 -0.36
N PRO A 136 1.25 -21.97 -1.49
CA PRO A 136 0.20 -21.13 -2.07
C PRO A 136 -0.90 -20.84 -1.04
N ALA A 137 -1.35 -19.59 -0.96
CA ALA A 137 -2.35 -19.16 0.02
C ALA A 137 -3.45 -18.36 -0.67
N GLU A 138 -4.71 -18.75 -0.49
CA GLU A 138 -5.85 -18.00 -1.03
C GLU A 138 -6.11 -16.77 -0.20
N ARG A 139 -5.83 -15.59 -0.79
CA ARG A 139 -6.18 -14.31 -0.19
C ARG A 139 -7.03 -13.51 -1.16
N VAL A 140 -8.14 -12.97 -0.66
CA VAL A 140 -8.94 -12.02 -1.41
C VAL A 140 -8.11 -10.75 -1.56
N THR A 141 -7.82 -10.38 -2.80
CA THR A 141 -7.11 -9.15 -3.14
C THR A 141 -7.85 -8.47 -4.28
N THR A 142 -7.98 -7.14 -4.22
CA THR A 142 -8.63 -6.31 -5.23
C THR A 142 -7.67 -5.25 -5.76
N GLU A 143 -8.07 -4.55 -6.82
CA GLU A 143 -7.34 -3.39 -7.34
C GLU A 143 -5.86 -3.70 -7.65
N ILE A 144 -5.61 -4.90 -8.16
CA ILE A 144 -4.26 -5.35 -8.52
C ILE A 144 -3.87 -4.66 -9.82
N TRP A 145 -2.89 -3.78 -9.73
CA TRP A 145 -2.27 -3.12 -10.86
C TRP A 145 -0.78 -3.40 -10.82
N GLY A 146 -0.17 -3.56 -12.00
CA GLY A 146 1.25 -3.81 -12.09
C GLY A 146 1.84 -3.36 -13.40
N ILE A 147 3.12 -3.01 -13.35
CA ILE A 147 3.93 -2.67 -14.52
C ILE A 147 5.34 -3.18 -14.31
N VAL A 148 5.91 -3.70 -15.39
CA VAL A 148 7.30 -4.17 -15.47
C VAL A 148 8.02 -3.36 -16.52
N ASN A 149 9.07 -2.63 -16.13
CA ASN A 149 9.91 -1.84 -17.03
C ASN A 149 11.38 -2.23 -16.83
N GLY A 150 11.91 -3.06 -17.73
CA GLY A 150 13.17 -3.76 -17.51
C GLY A 150 13.05 -4.70 -16.30
N ASN A 151 13.87 -4.48 -15.27
CA ASN A 151 13.81 -5.22 -14.00
C ASN A 151 13.02 -4.48 -12.91
N VAL A 152 12.58 -3.25 -13.18
CA VAL A 152 11.81 -2.47 -12.21
C VAL A 152 10.37 -2.96 -12.24
N ILE A 153 9.96 -3.58 -11.14
CA ILE A 153 8.60 -4.06 -10.91
C ILE A 153 7.89 -3.06 -10.00
N LYS A 154 6.73 -2.57 -10.42
CA LYS A 154 5.85 -1.72 -9.61
C LYS A 154 4.47 -2.34 -9.58
N CYS A 155 3.87 -2.43 -8.40
CA CYS A 155 2.51 -2.91 -8.25
C CYS A 155 1.75 -2.20 -7.13
N SER A 156 0.44 -2.20 -7.23
CA SER A 156 -0.47 -1.80 -6.18
C SER A 156 -1.59 -2.81 -6.06
N PHE A 157 -2.09 -3.02 -4.85
CA PHE A 157 -3.17 -3.96 -4.57
C PHE A 157 -3.84 -3.60 -3.25
N SER A 158 -5.07 -4.08 -3.06
CA SER A 158 -5.84 -3.84 -1.85
C SER A 158 -6.27 -5.15 -1.20
N VAL A 159 -6.04 -5.27 0.10
CA VAL A 159 -6.43 -6.43 0.91
C VAL A 159 -7.60 -6.01 1.80
N PRO A 160 -8.83 -6.45 1.51
CA PRO A 160 -9.98 -6.18 2.37
C PRO A 160 -9.93 -7.04 3.64
N ASN A 161 -10.72 -6.66 4.64
CA ASN A 161 -11.02 -7.48 5.82
C ASN A 161 -9.83 -7.88 6.68
N MET A 162 -8.80 -7.02 6.75
CA MET A 162 -7.69 -7.20 7.69
C MET A 162 -8.16 -6.90 9.11
N ILE A 163 -8.24 -7.93 9.94
CA ILE A 163 -8.67 -7.82 11.35
C ILE A 163 -7.54 -7.27 12.23
N SER A 164 -6.30 -7.70 11.99
CA SER A 164 -5.12 -7.12 12.64
C SER A 164 -4.64 -5.91 11.84
N THR A 165 -4.17 -4.89 12.56
CA THR A 165 -3.56 -3.69 11.98
C THR A 165 -2.08 -3.56 12.29
N THR A 166 -1.54 -4.43 13.15
CA THR A 166 -0.16 -4.35 13.62
C THR A 166 0.67 -5.50 13.06
N PHE A 167 1.66 -5.17 12.24
CA PHE A 167 2.52 -6.14 11.56
C PHE A 167 3.94 -5.60 11.41
N SER A 168 4.89 -6.51 11.33
CA SER A 168 6.18 -6.25 10.70
C SER A 168 6.02 -6.33 9.19
N ILE A 169 6.52 -5.31 8.48
CA ILE A 169 6.61 -5.29 7.03
C ILE A 169 7.98 -5.82 6.64
N LEU A 170 7.98 -6.91 5.87
CA LEU A 170 9.18 -7.47 5.24
C LEU A 170 9.18 -7.08 3.77
N LEU A 171 10.28 -6.54 3.26
CA LEU A 171 10.48 -6.34 1.82
C LEU A 171 11.66 -7.15 1.33
N GLY A 172 11.55 -7.66 0.12
CA GLY A 172 12.58 -8.53 -0.42
C GLY A 172 12.28 -9.01 -1.83
N THR A 173 13.10 -9.93 -2.30
CA THR A 173 13.02 -10.48 -3.66
C THR A 173 13.19 -11.99 -3.67
N GLY A 174 12.92 -12.57 -4.82
CA GLY A 174 13.30 -13.93 -5.16
C GLY A 174 13.15 -14.18 -6.65
N ASN A 175 13.41 -15.42 -7.06
CA ASN A 175 13.31 -15.84 -8.45
C ASN A 175 11.99 -16.57 -8.70
N ILE A 176 11.53 -16.56 -9.94
CA ILE A 176 10.44 -17.43 -10.39
C ILE A 176 11.08 -18.61 -11.13
N THR A 177 10.72 -19.82 -10.72
CA THR A 177 11.18 -21.07 -11.34
C THR A 177 9.99 -21.81 -11.93
N ASN A 178 10.24 -22.89 -12.68
CA ASN A 178 9.18 -23.77 -13.19
C ASN A 178 8.30 -24.36 -12.07
N ASN A 179 8.80 -24.40 -10.84
CA ASN A 179 8.12 -24.94 -9.67
C ASN A 179 7.45 -23.83 -8.81
N GLY A 180 7.41 -22.59 -9.31
CA GLY A 180 6.86 -21.44 -8.59
C GLY A 180 7.94 -20.53 -8.00
N PRO A 181 7.57 -19.63 -7.06
CA PRO A 181 8.52 -18.70 -6.45
C PRO A 181 9.56 -19.43 -5.60
N SER A 182 10.82 -19.02 -5.73
CA SER A 182 11.91 -19.43 -4.85
C SER A 182 11.75 -18.83 -3.45
N PRO A 183 12.47 -19.33 -2.43
CA PRO A 183 12.46 -18.74 -1.09
C PRO A 183 12.70 -17.22 -1.10
N PHE A 184 11.95 -16.53 -0.24
CA PHE A 184 11.94 -15.07 -0.13
C PHE A 184 13.19 -14.58 0.60
N ASN A 185 13.97 -13.75 -0.07
CA ASN A 185 15.16 -13.11 0.51
C ASN A 185 14.78 -11.72 1.06
N VAL A 186 14.82 -11.58 2.38
CA VAL A 186 14.42 -10.36 3.08
C VAL A 186 15.54 -9.32 3.04
N PHE A 187 15.24 -8.13 2.51
CA PHE A 187 16.15 -6.97 2.48
C PHE A 187 15.82 -5.92 3.54
N LEU A 188 14.55 -5.83 3.93
CA LEU A 188 14.09 -4.94 5.00
C LEU A 188 13.14 -5.69 5.92
N ASN A 189 13.34 -5.52 7.21
CA ASN A 189 12.36 -5.84 8.25
C ASN A 189 12.11 -4.56 9.04
N SER A 190 10.87 -4.06 9.01
CA SER A 190 10.53 -2.80 9.69
C SER A 190 10.43 -2.92 11.21
N GLY A 191 10.38 -4.13 11.76
CA GLY A 191 9.81 -4.37 13.09
C GLY A 191 8.29 -4.10 13.11
N LEU A 192 7.66 -4.32 14.26
CA LEU A 192 6.21 -4.14 14.42
C LEU A 192 5.82 -2.67 14.21
N LEU A 193 4.89 -2.45 13.28
CA LEU A 193 4.29 -1.16 12.97
C LEU A 193 2.77 -1.26 13.03
N ASN A 194 2.12 -0.20 13.48
CA ASN A 194 0.67 -0.05 13.32
C ASN A 194 0.38 0.52 11.93
N LEU A 195 -0.14 -0.31 11.03
CA LEU A 195 -0.41 0.04 9.63
C LEU A 195 -1.53 1.07 9.45
N THR A 196 -2.35 1.33 10.50
CA THR A 196 -3.34 2.43 10.48
C THR A 196 -2.78 3.77 10.91
N ASN A 197 -1.53 3.82 11.40
CA ASN A 197 -0.84 5.06 11.74
C ASN A 197 0.23 5.37 10.68
N PRO A 198 0.01 6.37 9.81
CA PRO A 198 0.98 6.79 8.79
C PRO A 198 2.36 7.13 9.32
N ALA A 199 2.45 7.57 10.59
CA ALA A 199 3.70 7.94 11.25
C ALA A 199 4.31 6.81 12.11
N SER A 200 3.81 5.56 12.03
CA SER A 200 4.23 4.48 12.93
C SER A 200 5.73 4.17 12.90
N ASN A 201 6.43 4.48 11.81
CA ASN A 201 7.86 4.27 11.65
C ASN A 201 8.69 5.55 11.73
N VAL A 202 8.07 6.69 12.06
CA VAL A 202 8.76 7.95 12.31
C VAL A 202 9.25 7.92 13.75
N PRO A 203 10.56 8.07 14.02
CA PRO A 203 11.05 8.15 15.39
C PRO A 203 10.35 9.28 16.13
N THR A 204 9.72 8.98 17.27
CA THR A 204 9.24 10.01 18.17
C THR A 204 10.46 10.70 18.77
N THR A 205 10.64 11.99 18.51
CA THR A 205 11.64 12.80 19.19
C THR A 205 11.33 12.72 20.69
N ALA A 206 12.24 12.14 21.48
CA ALA A 206 12.07 12.10 22.92
C ALA A 206 11.85 13.53 23.45
N PRO A 207 10.92 13.76 24.40
CA PRO A 207 10.77 15.07 25.01
C PRO A 207 12.11 15.53 25.61
N PRO A 208 12.43 16.83 25.59
CA PRO A 208 13.69 17.34 26.12
C PRO A 208 13.82 16.92 27.58
N VAL A 209 14.88 16.18 27.91
CA VAL A 209 15.25 15.87 29.29
C VAL A 209 15.56 17.19 29.98
N VAL A 210 14.63 17.65 30.82
CA VAL A 210 14.90 18.76 31.74
C VAL A 210 15.89 18.22 32.77
N ASN A 211 17.17 18.57 32.60
CA ASN A 211 18.22 18.29 33.56
C ASN A 211 17.89 19.06 34.86
N PRO A 212 17.62 18.41 36.00
CA PRO A 212 17.40 19.13 37.23
C PRO A 212 18.72 19.74 37.69
N THR A 213 18.82 21.07 37.62
CA THR A 213 19.89 21.82 38.26
C THR A 213 19.91 21.50 39.75
N VAL A 214 20.98 20.86 40.20
CA VAL A 214 21.28 20.58 41.61
C VAL A 214 21.48 21.91 42.34
N THR A 215 20.53 22.29 43.19
CA THR A 215 20.73 23.35 44.19
C THR A 215 21.42 22.75 45.41
N ASN A 216 22.66 23.18 45.64
CA ASN A 216 23.43 22.78 46.82
C ASN A 216 22.99 23.62 48.04
N PRO A 217 22.86 23.07 49.26
CA PRO A 217 22.45 23.83 50.44
C PRO A 217 23.60 24.67 51.01
N ALA A 218 23.24 25.84 51.51
CA ALA A 218 24.12 26.80 52.17
C ALA A 218 24.87 26.23 53.39
N SER A 219 26.12 26.65 53.58
CA SER A 219 26.89 26.46 54.81
C SER A 219 27.40 27.82 55.31
N ASN A 220 27.13 28.09 56.58
CA ASN A 220 27.32 29.36 57.30
C ASN A 220 28.77 29.63 57.71
N VAL A 221 29.30 30.84 57.47
CA VAL A 221 30.34 31.48 58.31
C VAL A 221 30.17 33.02 58.28
N PRO A 222 30.22 33.74 59.43
CA PRO A 222 30.16 35.19 59.46
C PRO A 222 31.53 35.84 59.75
N THR A 223 31.95 36.83 58.95
CA THR A 223 33.00 37.80 59.33
C THR A 223 32.77 39.18 58.68
N LYS A 224 33.31 40.22 59.33
CA LYS A 224 32.84 41.61 59.43
C LYS A 224 33.76 42.63 58.72
N ALA A 225 33.20 43.47 57.82
CA ALA A 225 33.52 44.88 57.41
C ALA A 225 34.91 45.28 56.80
N PRO A 226 35.10 46.45 56.09
CA PRO A 226 34.27 47.20 55.10
C PRO A 226 35.13 47.70 53.86
N PRO A 227 34.85 48.83 53.13
CA PRO A 227 34.24 48.86 51.79
C PRO A 227 35.11 49.49 50.65
N VAL A 228 35.01 49.03 49.40
CA VAL A 228 35.53 49.80 48.22
C VAL A 228 34.74 49.48 46.92
N VAL A 229 33.99 50.50 46.47
CA VAL A 229 33.76 51.03 45.09
C VAL A 229 33.25 50.12 43.93
N ASN A 230 32.11 50.58 43.38
CA ASN A 230 31.42 50.24 42.12
C ASN A 230 32.34 50.32 40.86
N PRO A 231 32.09 49.56 39.79
CA PRO A 231 31.29 50.15 38.72
C PRO A 231 30.26 49.23 38.06
N THR A 232 29.18 49.89 37.66
CA THR A 232 28.05 49.53 36.82
C THR A 232 28.44 48.86 35.50
N VAL A 233 27.81 47.74 35.12
CA VAL A 233 27.64 47.35 33.70
C VAL A 233 26.27 46.69 33.46
N ALA A 234 25.47 47.44 32.71
CA ALA A 234 24.41 47.11 31.76
C ALA A 234 23.47 45.89 31.95
N SER A 235 22.20 46.27 32.10
CA SER A 235 20.99 45.52 31.77
C SER A 235 21.01 44.96 30.34
N SER A 236 20.64 43.68 30.19
CA SER A 236 19.99 43.19 28.97
C SER A 236 18.70 42.46 29.36
N THR A 237 17.60 43.18 29.30
CA THR A 237 16.24 42.65 29.31
C THR A 237 16.03 41.75 28.09
N VAL A 238 15.95 40.44 28.30
CA VAL A 238 15.45 39.51 27.27
C VAL A 238 13.94 39.47 27.38
N ALA A 239 13.28 40.04 26.38
CA ALA A 239 11.83 40.09 26.25
C ALA A 239 11.24 38.69 26.03
N ASN A 240 10.15 38.39 26.76
CA ASN A 240 9.25 37.28 26.44
C ASN A 240 8.63 37.54 25.05
N THR A 241 9.10 36.85 24.01
CA THR A 241 8.39 36.75 22.74
C THR A 241 7.24 35.77 22.89
N THR A 242 6.04 36.31 23.08
CA THR A 242 4.77 35.62 22.90
C THR A 242 4.68 35.14 21.44
N MET A 243 4.70 33.83 21.23
CA MET A 243 4.35 33.22 19.94
C MET A 243 2.89 33.52 19.61
N ALA A 244 2.67 34.36 18.60
CA ALA A 244 1.37 34.60 18.01
C ALA A 244 0.88 33.30 17.32
N ASN A 245 -0.29 32.83 17.77
CA ASN A 245 -1.03 31.74 17.15
C ASN A 245 -1.42 32.18 15.72
N THR A 246 -0.75 31.66 14.70
CA THR A 246 -1.05 31.99 13.30
C THR A 246 -2.24 31.15 12.86
N THR A 247 -3.44 31.74 12.93
CA THR A 247 -4.66 31.17 12.36
C THR A 247 -4.50 31.10 10.84
N MET A 248 -4.27 29.89 10.31
CA MET A 248 -4.22 29.67 8.87
C MET A 248 -5.63 29.85 8.30
N ALA A 249 -5.80 30.88 7.47
CA ALA A 249 -7.03 31.15 6.75
C ALA A 249 -7.37 29.97 5.83
N ASN A 250 -8.56 29.39 6.04
CA ASN A 250 -9.13 28.37 5.19
C ASN A 250 -9.44 29.00 3.82
N THR A 251 -8.53 28.87 2.86
CA THR A 251 -8.73 29.37 1.50
C THR A 251 -9.50 28.30 0.74
N THR A 252 -10.80 28.53 0.57
CA THR A 252 -11.71 27.69 -0.19
C THR A 252 -11.23 27.62 -1.65
N MET A 253 -10.56 26.53 -2.04
CA MET A 253 -10.29 26.24 -3.44
C MET A 253 -11.62 25.91 -4.12
N ALA A 254 -12.06 26.79 -5.01
CA ALA A 254 -13.15 26.53 -5.93
C ALA A 254 -12.78 25.34 -6.82
N ASN A 255 -13.59 24.28 -6.75
CA ASN A 255 -13.42 23.09 -7.59
C ASN A 255 -13.84 23.46 -9.03
N THR A 256 -12.89 23.83 -9.88
CA THR A 256 -13.16 24.00 -11.31
C THR A 256 -13.32 22.61 -11.93
N THR A 257 -14.56 22.24 -12.20
CA THR A 257 -14.93 21.01 -12.91
C THR A 257 -14.37 21.06 -14.34
N VAL A 258 -13.23 20.43 -14.57
CA VAL A 258 -12.74 20.17 -15.93
C VAL A 258 -13.51 18.96 -16.45
N ALA A 259 -14.45 19.21 -17.36
CA ALA A 259 -15.19 18.16 -18.07
C ALA A 259 -14.21 17.34 -18.93
N SER A 260 -13.93 16.10 -18.52
CA SER A 260 -13.21 15.15 -19.35
C SER A 260 -14.10 14.76 -20.53
N THR A 261 -13.75 15.25 -21.72
CA THR A 261 -14.40 14.84 -22.97
C THR A 261 -14.03 13.39 -23.27
N THR A 262 -15.00 12.48 -23.11
CA THR A 262 -14.85 11.07 -23.50
C THR A 262 -14.77 10.98 -25.02
N VAL A 263 -13.57 10.77 -25.57
CA VAL A 263 -13.39 10.37 -26.97
C VAL A 263 -13.72 8.88 -27.06
N ALA A 264 -14.91 8.56 -27.56
CA ALA A 264 -15.27 7.20 -27.93
C ALA A 264 -14.39 6.74 -29.10
N ARG A 265 -13.41 5.88 -28.82
CA ARG A 265 -12.63 5.20 -29.87
C ARG A 265 -13.23 3.82 -30.11
N THR A 266 -13.84 3.66 -31.28
CA THR A 266 -14.37 2.39 -31.77
C THR A 266 -13.21 1.41 -32.00
N THR A 267 -13.06 0.41 -31.14
CA THR A 267 -12.17 -0.73 -31.40
C THR A 267 -12.94 -1.79 -32.18
N VAL A 268 -12.50 -2.01 -33.42
CA VAL A 268 -12.91 -3.14 -34.25
C VAL A 268 -12.36 -4.42 -33.62
N ALA A 269 -13.24 -5.30 -33.16
CA ALA A 269 -12.86 -6.61 -32.63
C ALA A 269 -12.50 -7.53 -33.80
N ASN A 270 -11.22 -7.93 -33.88
CA ASN A 270 -10.79 -9.05 -34.72
C ASN A 270 -10.75 -10.28 -33.81
N SER A 271 -11.77 -11.14 -33.88
CA SER A 271 -11.85 -12.37 -33.11
C SER A 271 -11.18 -13.52 -33.86
N ILE A 272 -10.09 -14.05 -33.29
CA ILE A 272 -9.58 -15.37 -33.64
C ILE A 272 -9.56 -16.22 -32.37
N GLY A 273 -10.50 -17.16 -32.31
CA GLY A 273 -10.36 -18.50 -31.73
C GLY A 273 -10.00 -18.66 -30.25
N ALA A 274 -11.00 -19.00 -29.43
CA ALA A 274 -10.97 -20.17 -28.52
C ALA A 274 -12.32 -20.27 -27.79
N ALA A 275 -13.24 -21.09 -28.32
CA ALA A 275 -14.52 -21.37 -27.67
C ALA A 275 -14.33 -22.39 -26.53
N GLN A 276 -14.82 -22.07 -25.34
CA GLN A 276 -14.86 -23.00 -24.20
C GLN A 276 -15.85 -24.16 -24.48
N PRO A 277 -15.52 -25.40 -24.05
CA PRO A 277 -16.30 -26.60 -24.40
C PRO A 277 -17.68 -26.68 -23.74
N HIS A 278 -17.96 -25.89 -22.71
CA HIS A 278 -19.25 -25.90 -22.01
C HIS A 278 -20.35 -25.05 -22.69
N ALA A 279 -19.98 -24.07 -23.52
CA ALA A 279 -20.95 -23.22 -24.21
C ALA A 279 -21.61 -23.92 -25.42
N VAL A 280 -20.90 -24.86 -26.05
CA VAL A 280 -21.38 -25.58 -27.25
C VAL A 280 -22.47 -26.60 -26.92
N LEU A 281 -22.41 -27.22 -25.73
CA LEU A 281 -23.41 -28.22 -25.33
C LEU A 281 -24.80 -27.61 -25.03
N LEU A 282 -24.82 -26.38 -24.49
CA LEU A 282 -26.05 -25.63 -24.20
C LEU A 282 -26.73 -25.10 -25.47
N LEU A 283 -25.96 -24.75 -26.51
CA LEU A 283 -26.51 -24.31 -27.79
C LEU A 283 -27.17 -25.46 -28.57
N LEU A 284 -26.60 -26.67 -28.49
CA LEU A 284 -27.17 -27.86 -29.16
C LEU A 284 -28.49 -28.33 -28.53
N SER A 285 -28.64 -28.24 -27.20
CA SER A 285 -29.89 -28.66 -26.53
C SER A 285 -31.06 -27.71 -26.81
N VAL A 286 -30.80 -26.40 -26.92
CA VAL A 286 -31.83 -25.39 -27.24
C VAL A 286 -32.28 -25.52 -28.70
N LEU A 287 -31.37 -25.86 -29.62
CA LEU A 287 -31.71 -26.06 -31.04
C LEU A 287 -32.59 -27.30 -31.25
N THR A 288 -32.31 -28.41 -30.56
CA THR A 288 -33.13 -29.64 -30.68
C THR A 288 -34.54 -29.46 -30.12
N LEU A 289 -34.70 -28.68 -29.04
CA LEU A 289 -36.01 -28.42 -28.44
C LEU A 289 -36.87 -27.49 -29.33
N SER A 290 -36.23 -26.57 -30.06
CA SER A 290 -36.90 -25.65 -30.99
C SER A 290 -37.42 -26.33 -32.25
N VAL A 291 -36.78 -27.42 -32.69
CA VAL A 291 -37.20 -28.19 -33.86
C VAL A 291 -38.36 -29.13 -33.54
N MET A 292 -38.42 -29.69 -32.32
CA MET A 292 -39.54 -30.54 -31.92
C MET A 292 -40.83 -29.78 -31.59
N LEU A 293 -40.77 -28.48 -31.30
CA LEU A 293 -41.97 -27.65 -31.07
C LEU A 293 -42.63 -27.11 -32.36
N ARG A 294 -42.06 -27.42 -33.53
CA ARG A 294 -42.57 -27.00 -34.85
C ARG A 294 -42.94 -28.15 -35.78
N ALA A 295 -43.01 -29.38 -35.27
CA ALA A 295 -43.53 -30.55 -35.98
C ALA A 295 -44.92 -30.93 -35.45
#